data_AF-A0A6I7D706-F1
#
_entry.id   AF-A0A6I7D706-F1
#
_cell.length_a   1.000
_cell.length_b   1.000
_cell.length_c   1.000
_cell.angle_alpha   90.00
_cell.angle_beta   90.00
_cell.angle_gamma   90.00
#
_symmetry.space_group_name_H-M   'P 1'
#
loop_
_entity.id
_entity.type
_entity.pdbx_description
1 polymer ?
#
loop_
_entity_poly.entity_id
_entity_poly.type
_entity_poly.pdbx_seq_one_letter_code
_entity_poly.pdbx_strand_id
1 'polypeptide(L)'
;MRWKLWVLISLCLHASLVAAAMLYVVEDKPVTPEPISIQMLAFAADEPAGEPEPVVEEVTPPEPEPVVEPEPEPEPIPDVKPIIEKPIEKKPEPKPKPKPKPVDKPKPPVERPQPLVVNKGNDLKNLNPTAKPSDKGDEKPVAVASSGEGKVPNAVRQGLPEYPQRAKAVGIEGSIKVRFDVDADGRVDNVEILSADPKNVFERDVKRAMRQWRYEKIPYKGKVVLIEFKMTGVSAS
;
A
#
# COMPACT_ATOMS: atom_id res chain seq x y z
N MET A 1 40.10 -54.65 -2.32
CA MET A 1 40.59 -53.34 -2.80
C MET A 1 39.58 -52.52 -3.62
N ARG A 2 38.44 -53.07 -4.06
CA ARG A 2 37.54 -52.40 -5.01
C ARG A 2 36.68 -51.25 -4.43
N TRP A 3 36.31 -51.29 -3.15
CA TRP A 3 35.50 -50.22 -2.53
C TRP A 3 36.21 -48.86 -2.38
N LYS A 4 37.54 -48.87 -2.23
CA LYS A 4 38.33 -47.63 -2.15
C LYS A 4 38.27 -46.81 -3.44
N LEU A 5 38.13 -47.49 -4.59
CA LEU A 5 37.96 -46.84 -5.89
C LEU A 5 36.60 -46.15 -5.99
N TRP A 6 35.53 -46.79 -5.51
CA TRP A 6 34.17 -46.19 -5.50
C TRP A 6 34.06 -44.99 -4.54
N VAL A 7 34.74 -45.04 -3.39
CA VAL A 7 34.80 -43.90 -2.45
C VAL A 7 35.55 -42.71 -3.07
N LEU A 8 36.67 -42.95 -3.74
CA LEU A 8 37.41 -41.89 -4.44
C LEU A 8 36.59 -41.27 -5.59
N ILE A 9 35.90 -42.09 -6.38
CA ILE A 9 35.03 -41.60 -7.46
C ILE A 9 33.89 -40.73 -6.91
N SER A 10 33.25 -41.18 -5.82
CA SER A 10 32.18 -40.42 -5.16
C SER A 10 32.67 -39.08 -4.63
N LEU A 11 33.84 -39.06 -3.99
CA LEU A 11 34.44 -37.83 -3.44
C LEU A 11 34.80 -36.84 -4.56
N CYS A 12 35.38 -37.31 -5.67
CA CYS A 12 35.65 -36.47 -6.83
C CYS A 12 34.37 -35.90 -7.46
N LEU A 13 33.29 -36.68 -7.51
CA LEU A 13 32.02 -36.25 -8.08
C LEU A 13 31.37 -35.14 -7.22
N HIS A 14 31.41 -35.28 -5.89
CA HIS A 14 30.91 -34.25 -4.99
C HIS A 14 31.78 -32.98 -5.04
N ALA A 15 33.12 -33.12 -5.06
CA ALA A 15 34.02 -31.98 -5.19
C ALA A 15 33.80 -31.23 -6.51
N SER A 16 33.58 -31.95 -7.61
CA SER A 16 33.26 -31.36 -8.92
C SER A 16 31.91 -30.62 -8.90
N LEU A 17 30.89 -31.17 -8.24
CA LEU A 17 29.57 -30.53 -8.15
C LEU A 17 29.61 -29.25 -7.29
N VAL A 18 30.36 -29.27 -6.19
CA VAL A 18 30.57 -28.07 -5.34
C VAL A 18 31.39 -27.02 -6.08
N ALA A 19 32.44 -27.40 -6.81
CA ALA A 19 33.22 -26.48 -7.63
C ALA A 19 32.38 -25.87 -8.75
N ALA A 20 31.54 -26.66 -9.43
CA ALA A 20 30.63 -26.17 -10.45
C ALA A 20 29.59 -25.20 -9.86
N ALA A 21 29.02 -25.50 -8.69
CA ALA A 21 28.11 -24.59 -8.00
C ALA A 21 28.79 -23.27 -7.59
N MET A 22 30.04 -23.33 -7.12
CA MET A 22 30.82 -22.14 -6.79
C MET A 22 31.16 -21.29 -8.03
N LEU A 23 31.43 -21.92 -9.17
CA LEU A 23 31.66 -21.20 -10.43
C LEU A 23 30.37 -20.58 -10.98
N TYR A 24 29.21 -21.22 -10.78
CA TYR A 24 27.91 -20.72 -11.26
C TYR A 24 27.34 -19.55 -10.43
N VAL A 25 27.72 -19.41 -9.17
CA VAL A 25 27.16 -18.40 -8.25
C VAL A 25 27.89 -17.04 -8.34
N VAL A 26 28.98 -16.93 -9.13
CA VAL A 26 29.86 -15.72 -9.13
C VAL A 26 29.75 -14.87 -10.41
N GLU A 27 28.74 -15.06 -11.26
CA GLU A 27 28.51 -14.19 -12.42
C GLU A 27 27.36 -13.18 -12.21
N ASP A 28 27.40 -12.46 -11.10
CA ASP A 28 26.79 -11.13 -11.02
C ASP A 28 27.74 -10.13 -11.68
N LYS A 29 27.63 -10.00 -13.01
CA LYS A 29 28.30 -8.92 -13.74
C LYS A 29 27.77 -7.58 -13.19
N PRO A 30 28.63 -6.68 -12.68
CA PRO A 30 28.15 -5.39 -12.23
C PRO A 30 27.55 -4.64 -13.43
N VAL A 31 26.26 -4.30 -13.32
CA VAL A 31 25.60 -3.39 -14.25
C VAL A 31 26.22 -2.01 -14.02
N THR A 32 27.21 -1.67 -14.82
CA THR A 32 27.76 -0.31 -14.88
C THR A 32 26.62 0.61 -15.31
N PRO A 33 26.22 1.62 -14.52
CA PRO A 33 25.20 2.55 -14.96
C PRO A 33 25.77 3.37 -16.13
N GLU A 34 25.25 3.17 -17.33
CA GLU A 34 25.54 4.06 -18.45
C GLU A 34 25.06 5.47 -18.07
N PRO A 35 25.90 6.52 -18.25
CA PRO A 35 25.47 7.87 -17.95
C PRO A 35 24.33 8.23 -18.89
N ILE A 36 23.16 8.51 -18.31
CA ILE A 36 22.01 9.05 -19.03
C ILE A 36 22.44 10.44 -19.53
N SER A 37 22.78 10.53 -20.81
CA SER A 37 23.04 11.78 -21.50
C SER A 37 21.72 12.53 -21.64
N ILE A 38 21.38 13.37 -20.67
CA ILE A 38 20.30 14.34 -20.82
C ILE A 38 20.82 15.38 -21.82
N GLN A 39 20.44 15.23 -23.08
CA GLN A 39 20.65 16.24 -24.11
C GLN A 39 19.77 17.44 -23.73
N MET A 40 20.34 18.40 -23.01
CA MET A 40 19.70 19.68 -22.75
C MET A 40 19.51 20.37 -24.11
N LEU A 41 18.28 20.32 -24.63
CA LEU A 41 17.90 21.18 -25.74
C LEU A 41 17.85 22.60 -25.16
N ALA A 42 18.92 23.36 -25.40
CA ALA A 42 19.01 24.75 -24.99
C ALA A 42 17.87 25.52 -25.66
N PHE A 43 16.84 25.86 -24.90
CA PHE A 43 15.91 26.90 -25.31
C PHE A 43 16.72 28.19 -25.30
N ALA A 44 16.97 28.74 -26.49
CA ALA A 44 17.59 30.03 -26.64
C ALA A 44 16.82 31.03 -25.77
N ALA A 45 17.53 31.64 -24.82
CA ALA A 45 17.03 32.76 -24.07
C ALA A 45 16.82 33.90 -25.08
N ASP A 46 15.56 34.17 -25.41
CA ASP A 46 15.17 35.40 -26.07
C ASP A 46 15.45 36.54 -25.08
N GLU A 47 16.34 37.44 -25.46
CA GLU A 47 16.74 38.59 -24.65
C GLU A 47 15.53 39.45 -24.25
N PRO A 48 15.53 40.07 -23.06
CA PRO A 48 14.43 40.92 -22.62
C PRO A 48 14.50 42.26 -23.37
N ALA A 49 13.82 42.35 -24.50
CA ALA A 49 13.58 43.60 -25.20
C ALA A 49 12.31 44.29 -24.67
N GLY A 50 12.50 45.31 -23.85
CA GLY A 50 11.66 46.52 -23.84
C GLY A 50 10.34 46.49 -23.07
N GLU A 51 10.09 47.55 -22.32
CA GLU A 51 8.79 47.94 -21.78
C GLU A 51 7.69 48.07 -22.85
N PRO A 52 6.41 47.87 -22.49
CA PRO A 52 5.29 47.90 -23.43
C PRO A 52 4.89 49.32 -23.86
N GLU A 53 4.96 49.62 -25.15
CA GLU A 53 4.19 50.73 -25.74
C GLU A 53 2.72 50.31 -25.95
N PRO A 54 1.74 51.20 -25.70
CA PRO A 54 0.33 50.88 -25.88
C PRO A 54 -0.04 50.95 -27.37
N VAL A 55 -0.10 49.80 -28.04
CA VAL A 55 -0.64 49.69 -29.39
C VAL A 55 -2.13 49.37 -29.33
N VAL A 56 -2.88 50.38 -29.75
CA VAL A 56 -4.28 50.42 -30.17
C VAL A 56 -4.81 49.06 -30.66
N GLU A 57 -5.90 48.61 -30.04
CA GLU A 57 -6.74 47.50 -30.49
C GLU A 57 -7.39 47.89 -31.84
N GLU A 58 -6.81 47.44 -32.96
CA GLU A 58 -7.50 47.43 -34.24
C GLU A 58 -8.19 46.08 -34.43
N VAL A 59 -9.52 46.15 -34.45
CA VAL A 59 -10.48 45.06 -34.54
C VAL A 59 -10.24 44.22 -35.79
N THR A 60 -9.77 42.98 -35.63
CA THR A 60 -9.89 41.97 -36.68
C THR A 60 -11.33 41.45 -36.69
N PRO A 61 -12.00 41.39 -37.85
CA PRO A 61 -13.34 40.82 -37.95
C PRO A 61 -13.32 39.32 -37.60
N PRO A 62 -14.33 38.80 -36.89
CA PRO A 62 -14.39 37.40 -36.53
C PRO A 62 -14.55 36.52 -37.78
N GLU A 63 -13.78 35.43 -37.83
CA GLU A 63 -13.94 34.34 -38.80
C GLU A 63 -15.36 33.74 -38.68
N PRO A 64 -16.08 33.46 -39.78
CA PRO A 64 -17.43 32.93 -39.70
C PRO A 64 -17.42 31.53 -39.10
N GLU A 65 -18.15 31.36 -37.99
CA GLU A 65 -18.40 30.06 -37.37
C GLU A 65 -19.10 29.10 -38.37
N PRO A 66 -18.81 27.79 -38.33
CA PRO A 66 -19.51 26.82 -39.15
C PRO A 66 -20.99 26.77 -38.75
N VAL A 67 -21.87 26.98 -39.73
CA VAL A 67 -23.32 26.80 -39.60
C VAL A 67 -23.58 25.33 -39.21
N VAL A 68 -23.97 25.11 -37.97
CA VAL A 68 -24.49 23.82 -37.51
C VAL A 68 -25.87 23.64 -38.14
N GLU A 69 -25.99 22.61 -38.98
CA GLU A 69 -27.25 22.13 -39.55
C GLU A 69 -28.25 21.82 -38.41
N PRO A 70 -29.52 22.26 -38.49
CA PRO A 70 -30.48 22.04 -37.43
C PRO A 70 -30.76 20.54 -37.26
N GLU A 71 -30.56 20.04 -36.05
CA GLU A 71 -30.99 18.71 -35.61
C GLU A 71 -32.51 18.57 -35.83
N PRO A 72 -33.01 17.47 -36.42
CA PRO A 72 -34.43 17.31 -36.70
C PRO A 72 -35.22 17.24 -35.39
N GLU A 73 -36.23 18.09 -35.29
CA GLU A 73 -37.19 18.12 -34.18
C GLU A 73 -37.86 16.75 -34.04
N PRO A 74 -37.94 16.16 -32.84
CA PRO A 74 -38.55 14.84 -32.65
C PRO A 74 -40.05 14.92 -32.95
N GLU A 75 -40.52 14.03 -33.84
CA GLU A 75 -41.95 13.89 -34.15
C GLU A 75 -42.79 13.66 -32.88
N PRO A 76 -44.03 14.19 -32.84
CA PRO A 76 -44.90 14.02 -31.68
C PRO A 76 -45.23 12.54 -31.47
N ILE A 77 -44.87 12.04 -30.28
CA ILE A 77 -45.22 10.70 -29.82
C ILE A 77 -46.76 10.60 -29.80
N PRO A 78 -47.37 9.64 -30.51
CA PRO A 78 -48.82 9.48 -30.50
C PRO A 78 -49.30 9.05 -29.11
N ASP A 79 -50.33 9.73 -28.60
CA ASP A 79 -51.06 9.37 -27.38
C ASP A 79 -51.54 7.91 -27.43
N VAL A 80 -50.83 7.02 -26.74
CA VAL A 80 -51.28 5.64 -26.52
C VAL A 80 -52.23 5.63 -25.31
N LYS A 81 -53.51 5.42 -25.63
CA LYS A 81 -54.61 5.11 -24.72
C LYS A 81 -54.25 4.03 -23.68
N PRO A 82 -54.86 4.03 -22.48
CA PRO A 82 -54.52 3.11 -21.41
C PRO A 82 -54.85 1.65 -21.80
N ILE A 83 -53.83 0.83 -21.94
CA ILE A 83 -53.96 -0.63 -22.11
C ILE A 83 -54.00 -1.28 -20.72
N ILE A 84 -55.24 -1.52 -20.28
CA ILE A 84 -55.76 -2.72 -19.61
C ILE A 84 -54.73 -3.58 -18.86
N GLU A 85 -54.88 -3.60 -17.54
CA GLU A 85 -54.24 -4.52 -16.59
C GLU A 85 -54.42 -5.98 -17.02
N LYS A 86 -53.32 -6.68 -17.31
CA LYS A 86 -53.31 -8.14 -17.33
C LYS A 86 -53.22 -8.67 -15.89
N PRO A 87 -54.06 -9.64 -15.50
CA PRO A 87 -54.05 -10.20 -14.15
C PRO A 87 -52.68 -10.78 -13.75
N ILE A 88 -52.19 -10.35 -12.59
CA ILE A 88 -51.03 -10.95 -11.91
C ILE A 88 -51.43 -12.37 -11.47
N GLU A 89 -50.95 -13.38 -12.18
CA GLU A 89 -51.06 -14.77 -11.75
C GLU A 89 -50.05 -15.04 -10.63
N LYS A 90 -50.55 -15.50 -9.49
CA LYS A 90 -49.84 -15.62 -8.20
C LYS A 90 -48.68 -16.62 -8.28
N LYS A 91 -47.46 -16.16 -7.97
CA LYS A 91 -46.34 -17.00 -7.54
C LYS A 91 -46.57 -17.42 -6.06
N PRO A 92 -46.32 -18.70 -5.68
CA PRO A 92 -46.83 -19.27 -4.43
C PRO A 92 -46.14 -18.71 -3.18
N GLU A 93 -46.93 -18.54 -2.11
CA GLU A 93 -46.51 -18.08 -0.80
C GLU A 93 -45.42 -18.98 -0.18
N PRO A 94 -44.44 -18.41 0.56
CA PRO A 94 -43.43 -19.17 1.26
C PRO A 94 -44.01 -19.87 2.50
N LYS A 95 -43.64 -21.14 2.69
CA LYS A 95 -44.04 -21.98 3.84
C LYS A 95 -43.78 -21.28 5.20
N PRO A 96 -44.68 -21.45 6.19
CA PRO A 96 -44.51 -20.85 7.52
C PRO A 96 -43.31 -21.47 8.25
N LYS A 97 -42.44 -20.59 8.79
CA LYS A 97 -41.34 -20.97 9.68
C LYS A 97 -41.89 -21.62 10.96
N PRO A 98 -41.29 -22.71 11.48
CA PRO A 98 -41.70 -23.30 12.75
C PRO A 98 -41.40 -22.35 13.91
N LYS A 99 -42.37 -22.23 14.83
CA LYS A 99 -42.31 -21.42 16.05
C LYS A 99 -41.12 -21.83 16.94
N PRO A 100 -40.42 -20.88 17.59
CA PRO A 100 -39.35 -21.18 18.53
C PRO A 100 -39.89 -21.83 19.82
N LYS A 101 -39.20 -22.86 20.29
CA LYS A 101 -39.43 -23.49 21.60
C LYS A 101 -39.12 -22.49 22.74
N PRO A 102 -39.87 -22.52 23.85
CA PRO A 102 -39.61 -21.69 25.03
C PRO A 102 -38.21 -21.97 25.61
N VAL A 103 -37.50 -20.90 25.94
CA VAL A 103 -36.19 -20.92 26.60
C VAL A 103 -36.41 -21.03 28.10
N ASP A 104 -35.97 -22.14 28.69
CA ASP A 104 -35.92 -22.31 30.14
C ASP A 104 -34.75 -21.55 30.76
N LYS A 105 -35.12 -20.75 31.77
CA LYS A 105 -34.40 -20.14 32.90
C LYS A 105 -32.87 -19.87 32.87
N PRO A 106 -32.43 -18.67 33.33
CA PRO A 106 -31.03 -18.32 33.50
C PRO A 106 -30.38 -18.97 34.73
N LYS A 107 -29.13 -19.43 34.57
CA LYS A 107 -28.20 -19.72 35.68
C LYS A 107 -27.51 -18.42 36.15
N PRO A 108 -27.21 -18.26 37.46
CA PRO A 108 -26.70 -17.02 38.04
C PRO A 108 -25.29 -16.66 37.54
N PRO A 109 -24.97 -15.36 37.39
CA PRO A 109 -23.64 -14.89 37.02
C PRO A 109 -22.60 -15.15 38.11
N VAL A 110 -21.54 -15.88 37.77
CA VAL A 110 -20.31 -15.93 38.58
C VAL A 110 -19.50 -14.66 38.31
N GLU A 111 -19.39 -13.89 39.38
CA GLU A 111 -18.48 -12.81 39.76
C GLU A 111 -17.50 -12.26 38.71
N ARG A 112 -17.71 -10.97 38.45
CA ARG A 112 -16.80 -10.02 37.82
C ARG A 112 -15.88 -9.43 38.90
N PRO A 113 -14.54 -9.48 38.77
CA PRO A 113 -13.69 -8.56 39.50
C PRO A 113 -13.88 -7.15 38.95
N GLN A 114 -14.19 -6.22 39.85
CA GLN A 114 -14.42 -4.80 39.58
C GLN A 114 -13.15 -4.09 39.06
N PRO A 115 -13.32 -2.95 38.37
CA PRO A 115 -12.23 -2.22 37.72
C PRO A 115 -11.52 -1.27 38.69
N LEU A 116 -10.18 -1.25 38.67
CA LEU A 116 -9.41 -0.21 39.34
C LEU A 116 -9.38 1.06 38.47
N VAL A 117 -10.25 2.00 38.86
CA VAL A 117 -10.03 3.45 39.02
C VAL A 117 -9.37 4.22 37.85
N VAL A 118 -10.23 5.02 37.23
CA VAL A 118 -9.93 6.27 36.51
C VAL A 118 -9.05 7.20 37.33
N ASN A 119 -7.92 7.66 36.77
CA ASN A 119 -7.36 8.97 37.10
C ASN A 119 -7.37 9.83 35.84
N LYS A 120 -8.35 10.73 35.79
CA LYS A 120 -8.45 11.86 34.88
C LYS A 120 -7.68 13.01 35.52
N GLY A 121 -6.52 13.34 34.96
CA GLY A 121 -5.76 14.56 35.27
C GLY A 121 -5.61 15.36 33.98
N ASN A 122 -6.42 16.39 33.84
CA ASN A 122 -6.31 17.37 32.76
C ASN A 122 -5.20 18.36 33.13
N ASP A 123 -4.10 18.40 32.38
CA ASP A 123 -3.18 19.54 32.38
C ASP A 123 -2.91 19.97 30.94
N LEU A 124 -3.85 20.75 30.42
CA LEU A 124 -3.63 21.70 29.34
C LEU A 124 -2.71 22.80 29.86
N LYS A 125 -1.44 22.80 29.43
CA LYS A 125 -0.56 23.98 29.31
C LYS A 125 0.80 23.51 28.75
N ASN A 126 1.07 23.76 27.48
CA ASN A 126 2.00 24.83 27.11
C ASN A 126 1.99 25.02 25.59
N LEU A 127 1.72 26.25 25.18
CA LEU A 127 1.76 26.68 23.79
C LEU A 127 3.22 27.03 23.42
N ASN A 128 3.55 26.70 22.18
CA ASN A 128 4.70 27.03 21.34
C ASN A 128 5.29 28.44 21.58
N PRO A 129 6.58 28.70 21.28
CA PRO A 129 6.87 29.14 19.90
C PRO A 129 8.28 28.81 19.35
N THR A 130 8.33 28.68 18.02
CA THR A 130 9.46 29.06 17.13
C THR A 130 10.60 28.07 16.90
N ALA A 131 10.56 27.41 15.73
CA ALA A 131 11.72 27.29 14.85
C ALA A 131 11.24 27.36 13.39
N LYS A 132 11.77 28.33 12.64
CA LYS A 132 11.42 28.69 11.26
C LYS A 132 12.20 27.81 10.25
N PRO A 133 11.68 27.55 9.03
CA PRO A 133 12.27 26.63 8.07
C PRO A 133 13.25 27.33 7.11
N SER A 134 14.33 26.61 6.78
CA SER A 134 15.32 26.80 5.70
C SER A 134 16.09 25.46 5.63
N ASP A 135 16.50 24.85 4.52
CA ASP A 135 16.69 25.27 3.14
C ASP A 135 16.79 23.99 2.26
N LYS A 136 16.19 24.03 1.07
CA LYS A 136 16.68 23.50 -0.23
C LYS A 136 17.37 22.11 -0.34
N GLY A 137 16.67 21.22 -1.04
CA GLY A 137 17.13 20.52 -2.25
C GLY A 137 18.32 19.56 -2.16
N ASP A 138 18.06 18.26 -2.32
CA ASP A 138 18.73 17.39 -3.32
C ASP A 138 18.06 16.00 -3.29
N GLU A 139 17.30 15.70 -4.34
CA GLU A 139 16.67 14.40 -4.56
C GLU A 139 17.73 13.40 -5.07
N LYS A 140 18.19 12.53 -4.16
CA LYS A 140 18.91 11.29 -4.49
C LYS A 140 18.25 10.13 -3.74
N PRO A 141 18.27 8.90 -4.29
CA PRO A 141 17.24 7.90 -4.08
C PRO A 141 17.15 7.54 -2.60
N VAL A 142 15.92 7.50 -2.10
CA VAL A 142 15.58 7.14 -0.72
C VAL A 142 15.96 5.69 -0.43
N ALA A 143 17.25 5.46 -0.15
CA ALA A 143 17.64 4.42 0.79
C ALA A 143 16.98 4.83 2.10
N VAL A 144 15.88 4.17 2.45
CA VAL A 144 15.15 4.44 3.68
C VAL A 144 16.01 3.91 4.82
N ALA A 145 17.01 4.71 5.20
CA ALA A 145 17.87 4.44 6.32
C ALA A 145 16.98 4.43 7.56
N SER A 146 16.99 3.27 8.22
CA SER A 146 16.45 3.09 9.56
C SER A 146 17.16 4.07 10.48
N SER A 147 16.62 5.28 10.62
CA SER A 147 17.19 6.38 11.38
C SER A 147 16.77 6.22 12.85
N GLY A 148 17.25 5.13 13.44
CA GLY A 148 17.20 4.89 14.87
C GLY A 148 18.62 4.78 15.37
N GLU A 149 19.01 5.66 16.29
CA GLU A 149 20.27 5.57 17.01
C GLU A 149 20.26 4.31 17.89
N GLY A 150 21.14 3.36 17.62
CA GLY A 150 21.30 2.14 18.42
C GLY A 150 21.30 0.85 17.61
N LYS A 151 21.46 -0.27 18.32
CA LYS A 151 21.41 -1.62 17.73
C LYS A 151 20.00 -1.86 17.16
N VAL A 152 19.93 -2.18 15.87
CA VAL A 152 18.67 -2.59 15.21
C VAL A 152 18.19 -3.91 15.85
N PRO A 153 16.94 -3.98 16.33
CA PRO A 153 16.40 -5.19 16.93
C PRO A 153 16.09 -6.24 15.86
N ASN A 154 16.48 -7.49 16.10
CA ASN A 154 16.07 -8.59 15.22
C ASN A 154 14.60 -8.96 15.45
N ALA A 155 13.95 -9.46 14.42
CA ALA A 155 12.60 -10.00 14.52
C ALA A 155 12.61 -11.32 15.28
N VAL A 156 11.87 -11.40 16.39
CA VAL A 156 11.64 -12.64 17.13
C VAL A 156 10.44 -13.39 16.54
N ARG A 157 9.38 -12.63 16.20
CA ARG A 157 8.19 -13.15 15.54
C ARG A 157 7.63 -12.10 14.59
N GLN A 158 7.88 -12.25 13.31
CA GLN A 158 7.37 -11.38 12.26
C GLN A 158 6.41 -12.17 11.37
N GLY A 159 5.16 -12.31 11.81
CA GLY A 159 4.13 -13.00 11.04
C GLY A 159 3.73 -12.16 9.83
N LEU A 160 3.80 -12.73 8.62
CA LEU A 160 3.41 -12.02 7.41
C LEU A 160 1.92 -11.65 7.45
N PRO A 161 1.52 -10.50 6.89
CA PRO A 161 0.11 -10.16 6.79
C PRO A 161 -0.63 -11.10 5.85
N GLU A 162 -1.88 -11.34 6.18
CA GLU A 162 -2.76 -12.16 5.34
C GLU A 162 -3.12 -11.40 4.06
N TYR A 163 -3.11 -12.11 2.93
CA TYR A 163 -3.53 -11.54 1.67
C TYR A 163 -5.03 -11.18 1.70
N PRO A 164 -5.44 -9.93 1.42
CA PRO A 164 -6.84 -9.55 1.40
C PRO A 164 -7.62 -10.39 0.37
N GLN A 165 -8.66 -11.09 0.82
CA GLN A 165 -9.45 -12.00 -0.03
C GLN A 165 -10.03 -11.30 -1.27
N ARG A 166 -10.46 -10.04 -1.13
CA ARG A 166 -10.95 -9.23 -2.25
C ARG A 166 -9.85 -9.01 -3.29
N ALA A 167 -8.66 -8.58 -2.86
CA ALA A 167 -7.54 -8.33 -3.76
C ALA A 167 -7.08 -9.62 -4.44
N LYS A 168 -7.05 -10.73 -3.70
CA LYS A 168 -6.73 -12.06 -4.24
C LYS A 168 -7.72 -12.52 -5.31
N ALA A 169 -9.01 -12.27 -5.12
CA ALA A 169 -10.05 -12.69 -6.06
C ALA A 169 -9.95 -11.98 -7.43
N VAL A 170 -9.43 -10.76 -7.46
CA VAL A 170 -9.27 -9.97 -8.69
C VAL A 170 -7.80 -9.82 -9.14
N GLY A 171 -6.87 -10.54 -8.50
CA GLY A 171 -5.45 -10.52 -8.88
C GLY A 171 -4.72 -9.21 -8.62
N ILE A 172 -5.19 -8.38 -7.68
CA ILE A 172 -4.51 -7.12 -7.33
C ILE A 172 -3.30 -7.44 -6.48
N GLU A 173 -2.12 -7.10 -6.99
CA GLU A 173 -0.82 -7.11 -6.30
C GLU A 173 -0.43 -5.71 -5.84
N GLY A 174 0.60 -5.60 -5.01
CA GLY A 174 1.03 -4.29 -4.53
C GLY A 174 2.14 -4.33 -3.48
N SER A 175 2.46 -3.16 -2.95
CA SER A 175 3.44 -3.01 -1.89
C SER A 175 3.07 -1.93 -0.89
N ILE A 176 3.50 -2.12 0.36
CA ILE A 176 3.35 -1.14 1.44
C ILE A 176 4.71 -0.92 2.12
N LYS A 177 5.14 0.33 2.23
CA LYS A 177 6.24 0.73 3.11
C LYS A 177 5.69 1.22 4.43
N VAL A 178 6.14 0.63 5.52
CA VAL A 178 5.70 0.97 6.86
C VAL A 178 6.89 1.36 7.73
N ARG A 179 6.75 2.47 8.44
CA ARG A 179 7.62 2.90 9.52
C ARG A 179 6.97 2.56 10.86
N PHE A 180 7.76 2.09 11.80
CA PHE A 180 7.29 1.83 13.16
C PHE A 180 8.43 1.90 14.17
N ASP A 181 8.04 1.96 15.43
CA ASP A 181 8.93 1.94 16.57
C ASP A 181 8.81 0.59 17.30
N VAL A 182 9.88 0.19 17.99
CA VAL A 182 9.94 -0.99 18.86
C VAL A 182 10.10 -0.50 20.29
N ASP A 183 9.21 -0.94 21.17
CA ASP A 183 9.27 -0.61 22.61
C ASP A 183 10.33 -1.44 23.35
N ALA A 184 10.54 -1.13 24.64
CA ALA A 184 11.47 -1.89 25.48
C ALA A 184 11.03 -3.35 25.73
N ASP A 185 9.76 -3.67 25.54
CA ASP A 185 9.19 -5.01 25.66
C ASP A 185 9.27 -5.81 24.34
N GLY A 186 9.81 -5.22 23.27
CA GLY A 186 9.91 -5.81 21.93
C GLY A 186 8.59 -5.83 21.15
N ARG A 187 7.60 -5.01 21.53
CA ARG A 187 6.36 -4.81 20.77
C ARG A 187 6.54 -3.69 19.76
N VAL A 188 5.73 -3.76 18.71
CA VAL A 188 5.67 -2.73 17.68
C VAL A 188 4.68 -1.65 18.08
N ASP A 189 5.10 -0.39 18.03
CA ASP A 189 4.30 0.79 18.30
C ASP A 189 4.52 1.87 17.21
N ASN A 190 3.74 2.95 17.25
CA ASN A 190 3.81 4.09 16.34
C ASN A 190 3.86 3.71 14.84
N VAL A 191 2.92 2.86 14.42
CA VAL A 191 2.88 2.32 13.05
C VAL A 191 2.35 3.36 12.06
N GLU A 192 3.23 3.82 11.18
CA GLU A 192 2.98 4.81 10.14
C GLU A 192 3.18 4.21 8.75
N ILE A 193 2.19 4.36 7.87
CA ILE A 193 2.30 3.90 6.49
C ILE A 193 2.90 5.02 5.65
N LEU A 194 4.12 4.82 5.15
CA LEU A 194 4.85 5.79 4.34
C LEU A 194 4.35 5.80 2.90
N SER A 195 4.13 4.61 2.32
CA SER A 195 3.57 4.45 0.99
C SER A 195 2.73 3.19 0.91
N ALA A 196 1.64 3.24 0.14
CA ALA A 196 0.81 2.10 -0.17
C ALA A 196 0.39 2.18 -1.64
N ASP A 197 0.63 1.09 -2.36
CA ASP A 197 0.24 0.96 -3.76
C ASP A 197 -0.31 -0.45 -4.00
N PRO A 198 -1.57 -0.58 -4.44
CA PRO A 198 -2.66 0.41 -4.40
C PRO A 198 -3.09 0.82 -2.98
N LYS A 199 -3.64 2.04 -2.87
CA LYS A 199 -4.19 2.58 -1.62
C LYS A 199 -5.50 1.89 -1.22
N ASN A 200 -5.72 1.78 0.09
CA ASN A 200 -6.89 1.21 0.76
C ASN A 200 -7.17 -0.27 0.48
N VAL A 201 -6.18 -1.03 0.02
CA VAL A 201 -6.31 -2.46 -0.28
C VAL A 201 -5.67 -3.34 0.79
N PHE A 202 -4.44 -3.02 1.21
CA PHE A 202 -3.59 -3.91 2.02
C PHE A 202 -3.35 -3.39 3.45
N GLU A 203 -3.60 -2.11 3.72
CA GLU A 203 -3.21 -1.40 4.94
C GLU A 203 -3.83 -2.00 6.20
N ARG A 204 -5.08 -2.43 6.10
CA ARG A 204 -5.81 -3.05 7.22
C ARG A 204 -5.11 -4.33 7.67
N ASP A 205 -4.73 -5.17 6.71
CA ASP A 205 -4.15 -6.48 6.95
C ASP A 205 -2.71 -6.37 7.45
N VAL A 206 -1.94 -5.40 6.92
CA VAL A 206 -0.64 -4.99 7.46
C VAL A 206 -0.75 -4.54 8.91
N LYS A 207 -1.65 -3.60 9.23
CA LYS A 207 -1.86 -3.11 10.62
C LYS A 207 -2.31 -4.22 11.57
N ARG A 208 -3.01 -5.24 11.09
CA ARG A 208 -3.42 -6.40 11.90
C ARG A 208 -2.22 -7.29 12.22
N ALA A 209 -1.38 -7.57 11.23
CA ALA A 209 -0.18 -8.40 11.40
C ALA A 209 0.84 -7.74 12.33
N MET A 210 1.10 -6.45 12.15
CA MET A 210 2.11 -5.73 12.94
C MET A 210 1.79 -5.68 14.44
N ARG A 211 0.52 -5.69 14.83
CA ARG A 211 0.12 -5.81 16.25
C ARG A 211 0.61 -7.12 16.89
N GLN A 212 0.79 -8.15 16.08
CA GLN A 212 1.24 -9.47 16.52
C GLN A 212 2.76 -9.65 16.40
N TRP A 213 3.46 -8.69 15.78
CA TRP A 213 4.90 -8.73 15.62
C TRP A 213 5.61 -8.56 16.95
N ARG A 214 6.73 -9.29 17.10
CA ARG A 214 7.61 -9.22 18.26
C ARG A 214 9.05 -9.12 17.77
N TYR A 215 9.78 -8.23 18.39
CA TYR A 215 11.19 -7.96 18.18
C TYR A 215 11.97 -8.29 19.44
N GLU A 216 13.29 -8.27 19.34
CA GLU A 216 14.16 -8.25 20.51
C GLU A 216 13.77 -7.08 21.43
N LYS A 217 13.92 -7.27 22.75
CA LYS A 217 13.62 -6.27 23.79
C LYS A 217 14.66 -5.15 23.83
N ILE A 218 14.80 -4.46 22.71
CA ILE A 218 15.74 -3.37 22.48
C ILE A 218 14.91 -2.25 21.86
N PRO A 219 14.72 -1.13 22.57
CA PRO A 219 13.93 -0.03 22.06
C PRO A 219 14.61 0.54 20.81
N TYR A 220 13.83 0.79 19.77
CA TYR A 220 14.33 1.28 18.49
C TYR A 220 13.29 2.13 17.79
N LYS A 221 13.68 3.24 17.17
CA LYS A 221 12.75 4.16 16.52
C LYS A 221 12.95 4.20 15.01
N GLY A 222 11.86 4.36 14.28
CA GLY A 222 11.86 4.59 12.84
C GLY A 222 12.33 3.38 12.02
N LYS A 223 12.10 2.15 12.49
CA LYS A 223 12.36 0.96 11.69
C LYS A 223 11.40 0.94 10.51
N VAL A 224 11.94 0.71 9.32
CA VAL A 224 11.14 0.61 8.09
C VAL A 224 11.16 -0.81 7.57
N VAL A 225 10.02 -1.28 7.07
CA VAL A 225 9.85 -2.57 6.40
C VAL A 225 9.00 -2.36 5.14
N LEU A 226 9.40 -2.98 4.04
CA LEU A 226 8.62 -3.09 2.81
C LEU A 226 7.88 -4.42 2.84
N ILE A 227 6.57 -4.40 2.59
CA ILE A 227 5.75 -5.60 2.49
C ILE A 227 5.22 -5.67 1.07
N GLU A 228 5.54 -6.75 0.35
CA GLU A 228 5.05 -7.00 -0.99
C GLU A 228 3.93 -8.04 -0.96
N PHE A 229 2.87 -7.78 -1.70
CA PHE A 229 1.75 -8.66 -1.91
C PHE A 229 1.78 -9.12 -3.37
N LYS A 230 2.17 -10.37 -3.60
CA LYS A 230 2.16 -11.03 -4.89
C LYS A 230 1.19 -12.22 -4.88
N MET A 231 0.67 -12.62 -6.03
CA MET A 231 -0.19 -13.80 -6.15
C MET A 231 0.51 -15.08 -5.69
N THR A 232 1.84 -15.12 -5.78
CA THR A 232 2.66 -16.21 -5.27
C THR A 232 2.77 -16.23 -3.74
N GLY A 233 2.59 -15.09 -3.09
CA GLY A 233 2.68 -14.95 -1.64
C GLY A 233 2.94 -13.52 -1.16
N VAL A 234 2.99 -13.38 0.16
CA VAL A 234 3.35 -12.12 0.81
C VAL A 234 4.79 -12.21 1.31
N SER A 235 5.59 -11.18 1.09
CA SER A 235 6.97 -11.09 1.61
C SER A 235 7.17 -9.79 2.37
N ALA A 236 8.17 -9.77 3.25
CA ALA A 236 8.59 -8.58 3.98
C ALA A 236 10.12 -8.45 3.95
N SER A 237 10.61 -7.26 3.64
CA SER A 237 12.03 -6.92 3.47
C SER A 237 12.42 -5.66 4.23
#